data_AF-A0A497G158-F1
#
_entry.id   AF-A0A497G158-F1
#
_cell.length_a   1.000
_cell.length_b   1.000
_cell.length_c   1.000
_cell.angle_alpha   90.00
_cell.angle_beta   90.00
_cell.angle_gamma   90.00
#
_symmetry.space_group_name_H-M   'P 1'
#
loop_
_entity.id
_entity.type
_entity.pdbx_description
1 polymer ?
#
loop_
_entity_poly.entity_id
_entity_poly.type
_entity_poly.pdbx_seq_one_letter_code
_entity_poly.pdbx_strand_id
1 'polypeptide(L)' 'MEEPISIVVIGVGGCGCNTLNRLYEVGATEDVLAVAVHTEAVHLQSVKIPNKILIGQT' A
#
# COMPACT_ATOMS: atom_id res chain seq x y z
N MET A 1 8.18 -29.21 -8.05
CA MET A 1 7.59 -27.90 -8.35
C MET A 1 7.98 -26.99 -7.21
N GLU A 2 8.73 -25.92 -7.47
CA GLU A 2 8.97 -24.89 -6.46
C GLU A 2 7.66 -24.17 -6.14
N GLU A 3 7.42 -23.87 -4.87
CA GLU A 3 6.29 -23.03 -4.48
C GLU A 3 6.56 -21.58 -4.91
N PRO A 4 5.57 -20.88 -5.50
CA PRO A 4 5.75 -19.50 -5.91
C PRO A 4 5.94 -18.59 -4.70
N ILE A 5 6.95 -17.72 -4.75
CA ILE A 5 7.22 -16.73 -3.70
C ILE A 5 6.16 -15.64 -3.76
N SER A 6 5.49 -15.37 -2.64
CA SER A 6 4.55 -14.26 -2.50
C SER A 6 5.25 -13.05 -1.87
N ILE A 7 5.20 -11.91 -2.55
CA ILE A 7 5.81 -10.65 -2.09
C ILE A 7 4.72 -9.64 -1.76
N VAL A 8 4.85 -9.00 -0.59
CA VAL A 8 3.95 -7.95 -0.10
C VAL A 8 4.77 -6.70 0.18
N VAL A 9 4.30 -5.54 -0.25
CA VAL A 9 4.92 -4.23 0.01
C VAL A 9 3.95 -3.36 0.78
N ILE A 10 4.38 -2.92 1.97
CA ILE A 10 3.53 -2.16 2.89
C ILE A 10 4.07 -0.74 3.05
N GLY A 11 3.27 0.25 2.66
CA GLY A 11 3.55 1.67 2.86
C GLY A 11 2.88 2.16 4.14
N VAL A 12 3.67 2.49 5.16
CA VAL A 12 3.14 2.90 6.48
C VAL A 12 3.31 4.40 6.71
N GLY A 13 2.25 5.06 7.19
CA GLY A 13 2.21 6.50 7.44
C GLY A 13 2.27 7.33 6.14
N GLY A 14 2.33 8.65 6.27
CA GLY A 14 2.17 9.56 5.12
C GLY A 14 3.25 9.37 4.05
N CYS A 15 4.52 9.33 4.46
CA CYS A 15 5.64 9.14 3.53
C CYS A 15 5.60 7.76 2.86
N GLY A 16 5.31 6.70 3.62
CA GLY A 16 5.21 5.34 3.09
C GLY A 16 4.04 5.18 2.12
N CYS A 17 2.86 5.71 2.48
CA CYS A 17 1.68 5.72 1.61
C CYS A 17 1.93 6.52 0.32
N ASN A 18 2.55 7.70 0.41
CA ASN A 18 2.90 8.51 -0.76
C ASN A 18 3.88 7.79 -1.70
N THR A 19 4.92 7.18 -1.14
CA THR A 19 5.93 6.46 -1.91
C THR A 19 5.30 5.26 -2.61
N LEU A 20 4.54 4.44 -1.88
CA LEU A 20 3.86 3.29 -2.44
C LEU A 20 2.82 3.71 -3.49
N ASN A 21 2.13 4.85 -3.28
CA ASN A 21 1.16 5.36 -4.24
C ASN A 21 1.85 5.77 -5.54
N ARG A 22 3.02 6.40 -5.45
CA ARG A 22 3.82 6.73 -6.63
C ARG A 22 4.29 5.49 -7.38
N LEU A 23 4.73 4.45 -6.66
CA LEU A 23 5.12 3.16 -7.24
C LEU A 23 3.93 2.48 -7.96
N TYR A 24 2.75 2.50 -7.34
CA TYR A 24 1.52 1.99 -7.93
C TYR A 24 1.15 2.74 -9.23
N GLU A 25 1.23 4.07 -9.22
CA GLU A 25 0.92 4.91 -10.37
C GLU A 25 1.84 4.72 -11.58
N VAL A 26 3.09 4.30 -11.36
CA VAL A 26 4.04 4.01 -12.45
C VAL A 26 4.03 2.54 -12.89
N GLY A 27 3.13 1.72 -12.34
CA GLY A 27 3.04 0.29 -12.67
C GLY A 27 4.13 -0.57 -12.01
N ALA A 28 4.85 -0.06 -11.01
CA ALA A 28 5.95 -0.81 -10.37
C ALA A 28 5.47 -1.85 -9.34
N THR A 29 4.15 -2.05 -9.18
CA THR A 29 3.57 -2.96 -8.19
C THR A 29 2.70 -4.05 -8.81
N GLU A 30 2.83 -4.33 -10.11
CA GLU A 30 1.98 -5.30 -10.82
C GLU A 30 2.15 -6.74 -10.28
N ASP A 31 3.37 -7.12 -9.90
CA ASP A 31 3.70 -8.48 -9.43
C ASP A 31 3.69 -8.65 -7.90
N VAL A 32 3.25 -7.63 -7.14
CA VAL A 32 3.29 -7.64 -5.67
C VAL A 32 1.98 -7.17 -5.07
N LEU A 33 1.67 -7.65 -3.87
CA LEU A 33 0.56 -7.11 -3.10
C LEU A 33 0.97 -5.81 -2.42
N ALA A 34 0.55 -4.67 -2.98
CA ALA A 34 0.75 -3.35 -2.37
C ALA A 34 -0.36 -3.03 -1.34
N VAL A 35 0.02 -2.64 -0.11
CA VAL A 35 -0.88 -2.29 0.99
C VAL A 35 -0.51 -0.95 1.63
N ALA A 36 -1.44 -0.01 1.68
CA ALA A 36 -1.27 1.27 2.39
C ALA A 36 -1.82 1.19 3.82
N VAL A 37 -1.05 1.67 4.81
CA VAL A 37 -1.44 1.66 6.23
C VAL A 37 -1.25 3.05 6.82
N HIS A 38 -2.32 3.61 7.41
CA HIS A 38 -2.25 4.91 8.05
C HIS A 38 -3.27 5.03 9.19
N THR A 39 -3.05 5.99 10.10
CA THR A 39 -4.04 6.45 11.09
C THR A 39 -5.04 7.48 10.53
N GLU A 40 -4.82 8.01 9.33
CA GLU A 40 -5.59 9.12 8.78
C GLU A 40 -6.44 8.62 7.60
N ALA A 41 -7.76 8.53 7.82
CA ALA A 41 -8.70 7.98 6.85
C ALA A 41 -8.73 8.78 5.53
N VAL A 42 -8.69 10.12 5.62
CA VAL A 42 -8.75 11.00 4.45
C VAL A 42 -7.51 10.83 3.55
N HIS A 43 -6.32 10.67 4.15
CA HIS A 43 -5.11 10.36 3.40
C HIS A 43 -5.20 9.00 2.71
N LEU A 44 -5.64 7.95 3.42
CA LEU A 44 -5.83 6.63 2.80
C LEU A 44 -6.83 6.68 1.65
N GLN A 45 -7.91 7.45 1.76
CA GLN A 45 -8.87 7.59 0.67
C GLN A 45 -8.25 8.24 -0.57
N SER A 46 -7.30 9.16 -0.39
CA SER A 46 -6.64 9.89 -1.50
C SER A 46 -5.67 9.05 -2.34
N VAL A 47 -5.05 8.00 -1.78
CA VAL A 47 -4.12 7.14 -2.53
C VAL A 47 -4.87 6.18 -3.47
N LYS A 48 -4.27 5.84 -4.62
CA LYS A 48 -4.85 5.00 -5.67
C LYS A 48 -4.67 3.50 -5.44
N ILE A 49 -3.77 3.10 -4.54
CA ILE A 49 -3.56 1.71 -4.16
C ILE A 49 -4.88 1.12 -3.64
N PRO A 50 -5.33 -0.05 -4.11
CA PRO A 50 -6.64 -0.61 -3.71
C PRO A 50 -6.66 -1.14 -2.27
N ASN A 51 -5.57 -1.78 -1.82
CA ASN A 51 -5.53 -2.38 -0.47
C ASN A 51 -5.09 -1.34 0.56
N LYS A 52 -5.97 -1.06 1.53
CA LYS A 52 -5.80 0.01 2.52
C LYS A 52 -6.22 -0.47 3.91
N ILE A 53 -5.44 -0.13 4.93
CA ILE A 53 -5.74 -0.47 6.33
C ILE A 53 -5.67 0.81 7.16
N LEU A 54 -6.80 1.19 7.74
CA LEU A 54 -6.87 2.26 8.74
C LEU A 54 -6.61 1.67 10.12
N ILE A 55 -5.66 2.25 10.86
CA ILE A 55 -5.29 1.80 12.20
C ILE A 55 -5.53 2.91 13.23
N GLY A 56 -5.67 2.53 14.51
CA GLY A 56 -5.77 3.50 15.60
C GLY A 56 -7.07 4.30 15.65
N GLN A 57 -8.16 3.78 15.06
CA GLN A 57 -9.51 4.28 15.35
C GLN A 57 -9.93 3.87 16.76
N THR A 58 -10.55 4.81 17.49
CA THR A 58 -11.21 4.60 18.79
C THR A 58 -12.67 4.99 18.69
#